data_AF-A0A6S7EJB5-F1
#
_entry.id   AF-A0A6S7EJB5-F1
#
_cell.length_a   1.000
_cell.length_b   1.000
_cell.length_c   1.000
_cell.angle_alpha   90.00
_cell.angle_beta   90.00
_cell.angle_gamma   90.00
#
_symmetry.space_group_name_H-M   'P 1'
#
loop_
_entity.id
_entity.type
_entity.pdbx_description
1 polymer ?
#
loop_
_entity_poly.entity_id
_entity_poly.type
_entity_poly.pdbx_seq_one_letter_code
_entity_poly.pdbx_strand_id
1 'polypeptide(L)'
;MAEFGVKPEDFPVAVIDLWPENVMPKDVFEAMGSQWRIGFAGPTGLDYGALTGVMRILRVPPDDEIDVFDAVRVMEGAALTMMNRK
;
A
#
# COMPACT_ATOMS: atom_id res chain seq x y z
N MET A 1 -30.18 0.28 -6.25
CA MET A 1 -29.31 -0.92 -6.22
C MET A 1 -30.00 -2.18 -5.67
N ALA A 2 -31.10 -2.07 -4.90
CA ALA A 2 -31.87 -3.24 -4.42
C ALA A 2 -33.10 -3.62 -5.29
N GLU A 3 -33.37 -2.90 -6.38
CA GLU A 3 -34.57 -3.11 -7.22
C GLU A 3 -34.41 -4.26 -8.24
N PHE A 4 -33.18 -4.68 -8.55
CA PHE A 4 -32.90 -5.64 -9.63
C PHE A 4 -32.33 -7.00 -9.16
N GLY A 5 -32.27 -7.27 -7.86
CA GLY A 5 -31.79 -8.57 -7.34
C GLY A 5 -30.31 -8.90 -7.63
N VAL A 6 -29.55 -7.95 -8.18
CA VAL A 6 -28.14 -8.12 -8.54
C VAL A 6 -27.26 -7.99 -7.30
N LYS A 7 -26.43 -9.00 -7.06
CA LYS A 7 -25.44 -9.05 -6.00
C LYS A 7 -24.06 -8.66 -6.54
N PRO A 8 -23.13 -8.23 -5.67
CA PRO A 8 -21.75 -7.92 -6.09
C PRO A 8 -21.04 -9.07 -6.82
N GLU A 9 -21.40 -10.31 -6.48
CA GLU A 9 -20.91 -11.55 -7.09
C GLU A 9 -21.42 -11.79 -8.54
N ASP A 10 -22.46 -11.07 -8.97
CA ASP A 10 -22.98 -11.15 -10.35
C ASP A 10 -22.19 -10.25 -11.33
N PHE A 11 -21.27 -9.43 -10.83
CA PHE A 11 -20.37 -8.64 -11.65
C PHE A 11 -19.04 -9.38 -11.83
N PRO A 12 -18.42 -9.33 -13.02
CA PRO A 12 -17.05 -9.81 -13.17
C PRO A 12 -16.16 -9.10 -12.15
N VAL A 13 -15.25 -9.84 -11.52
CA VAL A 13 -14.27 -9.28 -10.59
C VAL A 13 -13.60 -8.10 -11.29
N ALA A 14 -13.68 -6.92 -10.66
CA ALA A 14 -13.04 -5.74 -11.20
C ALA A 14 -11.53 -6.01 -11.30
N VAL A 15 -11.03 -6.18 -12.52
CA VAL A 15 -9.60 -6.19 -12.77
C VAL A 15 -9.14 -4.75 -12.68
N ILE A 16 -8.43 -4.43 -11.60
CA ILE A 16 -7.83 -3.12 -11.40
C ILE A 16 -6.42 -3.21 -11.97
N ASP A 17 -6.22 -2.64 -13.15
CA ASP A 17 -4.89 -2.51 -13.73
C ASP A 17 -4.10 -1.45 -12.97
N LEU A 18 -2.84 -1.76 -12.68
CA LEU A 18 -1.88 -0.80 -12.14
C LEU A 18 -1.12 -0.15 -13.29
N TRP A 19 -1.00 1.17 -13.23
CA TRP A 19 -0.04 1.87 -14.07
C TRP A 19 1.38 1.34 -13.79
N PRO A 20 2.24 1.18 -14.81
CA PRO A 20 3.56 0.58 -14.65
C PRO A 20 4.41 1.20 -13.54
N GLU A 21 4.36 2.52 -13.40
CA GLU A 21 5.07 3.31 -12.38
C GLU A 21 4.63 2.99 -10.94
N ASN A 22 3.41 2.46 -10.75
CA ASN A 22 2.87 2.15 -9.43
C ASN A 22 3.18 0.73 -8.97
N VAL A 23 3.69 -0.14 -9.85
CA VAL A 23 4.01 -1.54 -9.51
C VAL A 23 5.11 -1.60 -8.46
N MET A 24 6.23 -0.91 -8.69
CA MET A 24 7.37 -0.92 -7.77
C MET A 24 7.02 -0.32 -6.39
N PRO A 25 6.37 0.86 -6.29
CA PRO A 25 5.86 1.36 -5.02
C PRO A 25 4.95 0.37 -4.29
N LYS A 26 4.00 -0.24 -5.01
CA LYS A 26 3.05 -1.20 -4.42
C LYS A 26 3.80 -2.40 -3.85
N ASP A 27 4.75 -2.97 -4.59
CA ASP A 27 5.51 -4.13 -4.14
C ASP A 27 6.39 -3.79 -2.92
N VAL A 28 7.00 -2.60 -2.89
CA VAL A 28 7.73 -2.09 -1.71
C VAL A 28 6.81 -1.92 -0.51
N PHE A 29 5.62 -1.32 -0.71
CA PHE A 29 4.64 -1.14 0.36
C PHE A 29 4.14 -2.48 0.92
N GLU A 30 3.86 -3.45 0.07
CA GLU A 30 3.46 -4.80 0.49
C GLU A 30 4.57 -5.51 1.27
N ALA A 31 5.83 -5.41 0.82
CA ALA A 31 6.97 -5.97 1.54
C ALA A 31 7.20 -5.30 2.91
N MET A 32 6.80 -4.04 3.06
CA MET A 32 6.78 -3.32 4.34
C MET A 32 5.60 -3.70 5.24
N GLY A 33 4.67 -4.56 4.79
CA GLY A 33 3.38 -4.80 5.44
C GLY A 33 3.44 -5.29 6.89
N SER A 34 4.55 -5.88 7.35
CA SER A 34 4.76 -6.27 8.75
C SER A 34 5.47 -5.20 9.60
N GLN A 35 6.01 -4.16 8.98
CA GLN A 35 6.91 -3.18 9.60
C GLN A 35 6.16 -1.95 10.10
N TRP A 36 5.13 -2.16 10.91
CA TRP A 36 4.37 -1.08 11.54
C TRP A 36 4.94 -0.74 12.92
N ARG A 37 5.16 0.54 13.17
CA ARG A 37 5.34 1.08 14.51
C ARG A 37 3.98 1.10 15.21
N ILE A 38 3.92 0.50 16.39
CA ILE A 38 2.69 0.37 17.18
C ILE A 38 2.73 1.34 18.37
N GLY A 39 1.73 2.20 18.46
CA GLY A 39 1.48 3.06 19.61
C GLY A 39 0.33 2.55 20.48
N PHE A 40 -0.08 3.36 21.46
CA PHE A 40 -1.14 2.99 22.41
C PHE A 40 -2.47 2.62 21.75
N ALA A 41 -2.79 3.22 20.60
CA ALA A 41 -4.06 3.05 19.90
C ALA A 41 -3.93 2.29 18.57
N GLY A 42 -2.86 1.53 18.36
CA GLY A 42 -2.62 0.76 17.13
C GLY A 42 -1.47 1.31 16.27
N PRO A 43 -1.43 0.97 14.97
CA PRO A 43 -0.38 1.41 14.05
C PRO A 43 -0.33 2.94 13.91
N THR A 44 0.88 3.51 14.01
CA THR A 44 1.09 4.97 13.86
C THR A 44 1.88 5.34 12.62
N GLY A 45 2.55 4.37 11.99
CA GLY A 45 3.34 4.54 10.77
C GLY A 45 4.26 3.35 10.50
N LEU A 46 4.83 3.29 9.30
CA LEU A 46 5.82 2.33 8.88
C LEU A 46 7.20 2.67 9.46
N ASP A 47 8.02 1.66 9.67
CA ASP A 47 9.41 1.85 10.07
C ASP A 47 10.29 2.18 8.84
N TYR A 48 10.53 3.47 8.60
CA TYR A 48 11.41 3.89 7.50
C TYR A 48 12.87 3.44 7.66
N GLY A 49 13.30 3.02 8.85
CA GLY A 49 14.61 2.39 9.02
C GLY A 49 14.71 1.05 8.28
N ALA A 50 13.60 0.31 8.17
CA ALA A 50 13.53 -0.94 7.41
C ALA A 50 13.34 -0.69 5.90
N LEU A 51 12.75 0.44 5.52
CA LEU A 51 12.37 0.76 4.15
C LEU A 51 13.56 0.74 3.17
N THR A 52 14.68 1.35 3.54
CA THR A 52 15.89 1.32 2.70
C THR A 52 16.40 -0.11 2.47
N GLY A 53 16.28 -0.98 3.49
CA GLY A 53 16.64 -2.39 3.37
C GLY A 53 15.71 -3.14 2.40
N VAL A 54 14.40 -2.88 2.48
CA VAL A 54 13.40 -3.46 1.58
C VAL A 54 13.61 -2.98 0.14
N MET A 55 13.78 -1.68 -0.09
CA MET A 55 14.05 -1.11 -1.41
C MET A 55 15.30 -1.73 -2.04
N ARG A 56 16.35 -1.95 -1.24
CA ARG A 56 17.57 -2.64 -1.70
C ARG A 56 17.33 -4.11 -2.07
N ILE A 57 16.56 -4.84 -1.27
CA ILE A 57 16.23 -6.26 -1.55
C ILE A 57 15.43 -6.38 -2.84
N LEU A 58 14.47 -5.48 -3.06
CA LEU A 58 13.63 -5.42 -4.26
C LEU A 58 14.32 -4.80 -5.48
N ARG A 59 15.55 -4.28 -5.31
CA ARG A 59 16.35 -3.65 -6.37
C ARG A 59 15.64 -2.47 -7.01
N VAL A 60 15.06 -1.60 -6.18
CA VAL A 60 14.53 -0.31 -6.63
C VAL A 60 15.64 0.46 -7.36
N PRO A 61 15.41 0.96 -8.59
CA PRO A 61 16.40 1.76 -9.29
C PRO A 61 16.75 3.02 -8.50
N PRO A 62 18.03 3.44 -8.44
CA PRO A 62 18.44 4.63 -7.68
C PRO A 62 17.69 5.90 -8.10
N ASP A 63 17.39 6.04 -9.39
CA ASP A 63 16.67 7.19 -9.94
C ASP A 63 15.18 7.21 -9.51
N ASP A 64 14.63 6.05 -9.13
CA ASP A 64 13.23 5.89 -8.71
C ASP A 64 13.06 5.90 -7.19
N GLU A 65 14.14 5.86 -6.40
CA GLU A 65 14.07 5.71 -4.93
C GLU A 65 13.21 6.80 -4.27
N ILE A 66 13.31 8.04 -4.76
CA ILE A 66 12.55 9.18 -4.24
C ILE A 66 11.06 9.02 -4.56
N ASP A 67 10.72 8.70 -5.81
CA ASP A 67 9.34 8.54 -6.25
C ASP A 67 8.67 7.34 -5.56
N VAL A 68 9.40 6.24 -5.40
CA VAL A 68 8.94 5.06 -4.65
C VAL A 68 8.72 5.39 -3.18
N PHE A 69 9.65 6.14 -2.56
CA PHE A 69 9.50 6.59 -1.18
C PHE A 69 8.22 7.43 -1.00
N ASP A 70 8.00 8.42 -1.86
CA ASP A 70 6.83 9.29 -1.76
C ASP A 70 5.52 8.54 -2.03
N ALA A 71 5.48 7.63 -2.99
CA ALA A 71 4.32 6.77 -3.23
C ALA A 71 4.01 5.85 -2.04
N VAL A 72 5.04 5.29 -1.38
CA VAL A 72 4.87 4.49 -0.14
C VAL A 72 4.24 5.33 0.97
N ARG A 73 4.62 6.60 1.12
CA ARG A 73 4.01 7.51 2.12
C ARG A 73 2.54 7.77 1.85
N VAL A 74 2.14 7.88 0.58
CA VAL A 74 0.73 8.02 0.20
C VAL A 74 -0.06 6.78 0.59
N MET A 75 0.47 5.59 0.27
CA MET A 75 -0.16 4.31 0.63
C MET A 75 -0.23 4.10 2.15
N GLU A 76 0.81 4.47 2.89
CA GLU A 76 0.82 4.45 4.35
C GLU A 76 -0.31 5.30 4.94
N GLY A 77 -0.47 6.54 4.47
CA GLY A 77 -1.53 7.43 4.94
C GLY A 77 -2.93 6.86 4.70
N ALA A 78 -3.16 6.27 3.51
CA ALA A 78 -4.41 5.60 3.18
C ALA A 78 -4.64 4.37 4.09
N ALA A 79 -3.60 3.56 4.29
CA ALA A 79 -3.68 2.36 5.13
C ALA A 79 -3.96 2.72 6.60
N LEU A 80 -3.29 3.74 7.16
CA LEU A 80 -3.57 4.26 8.50
C LEU A 80 -5.00 4.77 8.63
N THR A 81 -5.53 5.46 7.61
CA THR A 81 -6.92 5.93 7.61
C THR A 81 -7.89 4.75 7.69
N MET A 82 -7.62 3.68 6.94
CA MET A 82 -8.45 2.48 6.92
C MET A 82 -8.35 1.67 8.21
N MET A 83 -7.13 1.48 8.75
CA MET A 83 -6.91 0.72 9.98
C MET A 83 -7.46 1.41 11.23
N ASN A 84 -7.52 2.75 11.23
CA ASN A 84 -8.06 3.54 12.34
C ASN A 84 -9.55 3.87 12.18
N ARG A 85 -10.20 3.37 11.12
CA ARG A 85 -11.64 3.54 10.92
C ARG A 85 -12.41 2.72 11.95
N LYS A 86 -13.38 3.35 12.63
CA LYS A 86 -14.27 2.70 13.60
C LYS A 86 -15.47 2.06 12.92
#